data_AF-A0A5P9Q3F4-F1
#
_entry.id   AF-A0A5P9Q3F4-F1
#
_cell.length_a   1.000
_cell.length_b   1.000
_cell.length_c   1.000
_cell.angle_alpha   90.00
_cell.angle_beta   90.00
_cell.angle_gamma   90.00
#
_symmetry.space_group_name_H-M   'P 1'
#
loop_
_entity.id
_entity.type
_entity.pdbx_description
1 polymer ?
#
loop_
_entity_poly.entity_id
_entity_poly.type
_entity_poly.pdbx_seq_one_letter_code
_entity_poly.pdbx_strand_id
1 'polypeptide(L)'
;METGRLATPPTDRIELRFSGTYYFVYQLDSFMSRESILSRAFGDEFSEGLHLYVAPFKRWTTLHLFTEFFIEQVLDEDFDRASNTRYVRRDSCSNQYCPASPAWLLSVDLMKSHGFDVSEATHELGQWAEAGAYCCPPPGDLGTGPDFDICVPEIEGGDYADFVRQLTEEVFFVFFANRSFLYKFNSHLASWVLHSDGQQVLPDEDLFKKTNKSGSTLKRARIPEWAKRAVFFRDRGRCCKCERDLGGAYSPINRVEFDHIVPLAIGGLNDVTNLQMLCKTCNNDKRARRIEPGRVYERWFPMTEQDEYRFVPTLASVVASLTEDGGQDRGDQPDQQAPH
;
A
#
# COMPACT_ATOMS: atom_id res chain seq x y z
N MET A 1 5.25 28.67 -9.34
CA MET A 1 5.25 28.15 -7.96
C MET A 1 6.35 27.13 -7.92
N GLU A 2 7.47 27.47 -7.29
CA GLU A 2 8.61 26.55 -7.16
C GLU A 2 8.13 25.31 -6.42
N THR A 3 8.15 24.16 -7.10
CA THR A 3 7.99 22.83 -6.49
C THR A 3 9.27 22.52 -5.72
N GLY A 4 9.51 23.26 -4.63
CA GLY A 4 10.60 22.99 -3.71
C GLY A 4 10.22 21.80 -2.84
N ARG A 5 11.03 20.75 -2.89
CA ARG A 5 11.04 19.67 -1.89
C ARG A 5 10.92 20.33 -0.51
N LEU A 6 9.86 20.04 0.23
CA LEU A 6 9.71 20.55 1.60
C LEU A 6 10.95 20.11 2.38
N ALA A 7 11.45 20.95 3.29
CA ALA A 7 12.64 20.65 4.06
C ALA A 7 12.53 19.24 4.66
N THR A 8 13.57 18.42 4.51
CA THR A 8 13.56 17.02 4.91
C THR A 8 13.02 16.91 6.34
N PRO A 9 11.95 16.12 6.57
CA PRO A 9 11.37 16.03 7.90
C PRO A 9 12.43 15.49 8.89
N PRO A 10 12.29 15.80 10.18
CA PRO A 10 13.10 15.16 11.23
C PRO A 10 13.05 13.63 11.09
N THR A 11 14.11 12.94 11.48
CA THR A 11 14.22 11.48 11.31
C THR A 11 13.15 10.66 12.05
N ASP A 12 12.42 11.26 13.00
CA ASP A 12 11.29 10.66 13.71
C ASP A 12 9.92 11.04 13.11
N ARG A 13 9.92 11.64 11.92
CA ARG A 13 8.74 12.07 11.17
C ARG A 13 8.86 11.64 9.71
N ILE A 14 7.72 11.28 9.15
CA ILE A 14 7.59 10.99 7.72
C ILE A 14 6.68 12.06 7.11
N GLU A 15 6.96 12.44 5.87
CA GLU A 15 6.06 13.26 5.08
C GLU A 15 5.20 12.36 4.21
N LEU A 16 3.88 12.39 4.41
CA LEU A 16 2.92 11.62 3.61
C LEU A 16 2.44 12.47 2.43
N ARG A 17 2.78 12.05 1.21
CA ARG A 17 2.32 12.67 -0.05
C ARG A 17 1.03 12.04 -0.56
N PHE A 18 0.78 10.76 -0.25
CA PHE A 18 -0.36 9.94 -0.69
C PHE A 18 -0.50 9.76 -2.20
N SER A 19 0.47 10.24 -2.99
CA SER A 19 0.46 10.09 -4.44
C SER A 19 0.89 8.67 -4.81
N GLY A 20 0.01 7.90 -5.45
CA GLY A 20 0.27 6.48 -5.73
C GLY A 20 0.22 5.56 -4.50
N THR A 21 0.29 6.08 -3.28
CA THR A 21 0.27 5.28 -2.03
C THR A 21 -0.94 4.34 -1.97
N TYR A 22 -2.14 4.84 -2.29
CA TYR A 22 -3.35 4.01 -2.31
C TYR A 22 -3.39 3.00 -3.45
N TYR A 23 -2.70 3.26 -4.56
CA TYR A 23 -2.53 2.29 -5.65
C TYR A 23 -1.72 1.09 -5.15
N PHE A 24 -0.56 1.31 -4.51
CA PHE A 24 0.23 0.21 -3.94
C PHE A 24 -0.46 -0.47 -2.76
N VAL A 25 -1.17 0.27 -1.90
CA VAL A 25 -1.99 -0.33 -0.83
C VAL A 25 -3.05 -1.26 -1.42
N TYR A 26 -3.75 -0.85 -2.47
CA TYR A 26 -4.74 -1.70 -3.11
C TYR A 26 -4.11 -2.95 -3.74
N GLN A 27 -3.04 -2.77 -4.52
CA GLN A 27 -2.36 -3.86 -5.23
C GLN A 27 -1.75 -4.87 -4.25
N LEU A 28 -1.10 -4.40 -3.18
CA LEU A 28 -0.50 -5.27 -2.17
C LEU A 28 -1.56 -5.98 -1.32
N ASP A 29 -2.66 -5.32 -0.92
CA ASP A 29 -3.75 -6.00 -0.21
C ASP A 29 -4.43 -7.06 -1.09
N SER A 30 -4.63 -6.76 -2.37
CA SER A 30 -5.14 -7.70 -3.37
C SER A 30 -4.21 -8.91 -3.54
N PHE A 31 -2.90 -8.66 -3.68
CA PHE A 31 -1.88 -9.70 -3.75
C PHE A 31 -1.89 -10.59 -2.50
N MET A 32 -1.92 -10.00 -1.30
CA MET A 32 -1.96 -10.72 -0.02
C MET A 32 -3.27 -11.47 0.23
N SER A 33 -4.32 -11.17 -0.53
CA SER A 33 -5.62 -11.85 -0.43
C SER A 33 -5.71 -13.11 -1.30
N ARG A 34 -4.69 -13.40 -2.12
CA ARG A 34 -4.60 -14.64 -2.90
C ARG A 34 -4.37 -15.85 -1.99
N GLU A 35 -4.77 -17.03 -2.44
CA GLU A 35 -4.54 -18.28 -1.71
C GLU A 35 -3.04 -18.62 -1.56
N SER A 36 -2.27 -18.32 -2.61
CA SER A 36 -0.82 -18.45 -2.62
C SER A 36 -0.19 -17.19 -3.19
N ILE A 37 0.89 -16.76 -2.55
CA ILE A 37 1.74 -15.64 -2.98
C ILE A 37 3.13 -16.11 -3.43
N LEU A 38 3.35 -17.43 -3.54
CA LEU A 38 4.61 -18.00 -4.00
C LEU A 38 4.76 -17.78 -5.50
N SER A 39 5.47 -16.72 -5.88
CA SER A 39 6.13 -16.60 -7.17
C SER A 39 7.61 -16.97 -7.04
N ARG A 40 8.28 -17.22 -8.16
CA ARG A 40 9.73 -17.44 -8.18
C ARG A 40 10.48 -16.23 -7.60
N ALA A 41 10.15 -15.02 -8.05
CA ALA A 41 10.79 -13.79 -7.60
C ALA A 41 10.68 -13.60 -6.07
N PHE A 42 9.49 -13.73 -5.49
CA PHE A 42 9.31 -13.61 -4.04
C PHE A 42 9.94 -14.75 -3.24
N GLY A 43 9.96 -15.96 -3.82
CA GLY A 43 10.60 -17.12 -3.19
C GLY A 43 12.12 -16.98 -3.11
N ASP A 44 12.74 -16.50 -4.20
CA ASP A 44 14.17 -16.26 -4.30
C ASP A 44 14.57 -15.11 -3.35
N GLU A 45 13.88 -13.96 -3.41
CA GLU A 45 14.08 -12.80 -2.51
C GLU A 45 13.99 -13.20 -1.03
N PHE A 46 12.97 -13.96 -0.63
CA PHE A 46 12.84 -14.41 0.75
C PHE A 46 13.93 -15.38 1.16
N SER A 47 14.38 -16.25 0.25
CA SER A 47 15.39 -17.27 0.54
C SER A 47 16.78 -16.65 0.69
N GLU A 48 17.15 -15.75 -0.22
CA GLU A 48 18.42 -15.01 -0.18
C GLU A 48 18.44 -14.01 0.99
N GLY A 49 17.31 -13.31 1.20
CA GLY A 49 17.13 -12.32 2.25
C GLY A 49 16.69 -12.89 3.61
N LEU A 50 16.62 -14.21 3.80
CA LEU A 50 15.96 -14.83 4.97
C LEU A 50 16.37 -14.20 6.30
N HIS A 51 17.66 -13.93 6.48
CA HIS A 51 18.23 -13.32 7.68
C HIS A 51 17.63 -11.94 8.02
N LEU A 52 17.28 -11.14 7.02
CA LEU A 52 16.61 -9.85 7.18
C LEU A 52 15.16 -10.04 7.63
N TYR A 53 14.45 -10.99 7.02
CA TYR A 53 13.04 -11.26 7.30
C TYR A 53 12.81 -11.82 8.70
N VAL A 54 13.72 -12.69 9.21
CA VAL A 54 13.57 -13.33 10.52
C VAL A 54 14.25 -12.60 11.66
N ALA A 55 14.98 -11.52 11.38
CA ALA A 55 15.66 -10.73 12.39
C ALA A 55 14.64 -10.14 13.40
N PRO A 56 14.84 -10.33 14.71
CA PRO A 56 13.84 -9.95 15.70
C PRO A 56 13.75 -8.44 15.88
N PHE A 57 12.54 -7.89 15.74
CA PHE A 57 12.17 -6.51 16.05
C PHE A 57 13.13 -5.48 15.44
N LYS A 58 13.30 -5.53 14.12
CA LYS A 58 13.93 -4.44 13.36
C LYS A 58 12.93 -3.29 13.20
N ARG A 59 13.44 -2.05 13.12
CA ARG A 59 12.58 -0.86 12.90
C ARG A 59 12.15 -0.75 11.44
N TRP A 60 13.08 -1.04 10.52
CA TRP A 60 12.72 -1.43 9.16
C TRP A 60 12.19 -2.85 9.24
N THR A 61 10.87 -2.96 9.30
CA THR A 61 10.18 -4.22 9.61
C THR A 61 10.19 -5.15 8.42
N THR A 62 9.80 -6.41 8.63
CA THR A 62 9.55 -7.35 7.53
C THR A 62 8.57 -6.81 6.48
N LEU A 63 7.55 -6.04 6.91
CA LEU A 63 6.63 -5.38 6.00
C LEU A 63 7.29 -4.29 5.15
N HIS A 64 8.30 -3.57 5.66
CA HIS A 64 9.00 -2.56 4.85
C HIS A 64 9.78 -3.25 3.73
N LEU A 65 10.62 -4.24 4.07
CA LEU A 65 11.39 -5.04 3.10
C LEU A 65 10.49 -5.62 2.00
N PHE A 66 9.39 -6.25 2.41
CA PHE A 66 8.46 -6.82 1.45
C PHE A 66 7.80 -5.76 0.55
N THR A 67 7.42 -4.62 1.14
CA THR A 67 6.73 -3.55 0.41
C THR A 67 7.67 -2.86 -0.56
N GLU A 68 8.91 -2.63 -0.17
CA GLU A 68 9.98 -2.07 -0.99
C GLU A 68 10.20 -2.94 -2.24
N PHE A 69 10.45 -4.24 -2.05
CA PHE A 69 10.57 -5.19 -3.15
C PHE A 69 9.30 -5.26 -4.01
N PHE A 70 8.11 -5.26 -3.39
CA PHE A 70 6.84 -5.27 -4.14
C PHE A 70 6.66 -4.02 -5.01
N ILE A 71 7.02 -2.84 -4.50
CA ILE A 71 6.98 -1.59 -5.25
C ILE A 71 7.92 -1.69 -6.44
N GLU A 72 9.16 -2.13 -6.24
CA GLU A 72 10.14 -2.30 -7.31
C GLU A 72 9.63 -3.25 -8.39
N GLN A 73 9.08 -4.42 -8.03
CA GLN A 73 8.50 -5.34 -9.02
C GLN A 73 7.39 -4.71 -9.85
N VAL A 74 6.52 -3.89 -9.24
CA VAL A 74 5.45 -3.20 -9.97
C VAL A 74 6.00 -2.09 -10.88
N LEU A 75 7.05 -1.38 -10.46
CA LEU A 75 7.71 -0.37 -11.28
C LEU A 75 8.48 -1.00 -12.44
N ASP A 76 9.15 -2.13 -12.22
CA ASP A 76 9.85 -2.91 -13.24
C ASP A 76 8.86 -3.48 -14.27
N GLU A 77 7.71 -4.01 -13.83
CA GLU A 77 6.65 -4.47 -14.74
C GLU A 77 6.10 -3.33 -15.63
N ASP A 78 5.94 -2.12 -15.09
CA ASP A 78 5.54 -0.95 -15.88
C ASP A 78 6.65 -0.49 -16.83
N PHE A 79 7.91 -0.58 -16.40
CA PHE A 79 9.06 -0.29 -17.26
C PHE A 79 9.16 -1.28 -18.43
N ASP A 80 8.98 -2.57 -18.18
CA ASP A 80 8.93 -3.60 -19.21
C ASP A 80 7.76 -3.37 -20.18
N ARG A 81 6.59 -2.99 -19.66
CA ARG A 81 5.45 -2.58 -20.51
C ARG A 81 5.84 -1.41 -21.41
N ALA A 82 6.44 -0.35 -20.85
CA ALA A 82 6.83 0.83 -21.60
C ALA A 82 7.89 0.49 -22.66
N SER A 83 8.94 -0.25 -22.29
CA SER A 83 10.03 -0.67 -23.18
C SER A 83 9.57 -1.54 -24.36
N ASN A 84 8.51 -2.33 -24.15
CA ASN A 84 7.90 -3.17 -25.20
C ASN A 84 6.76 -2.46 -25.96
N THR A 85 6.41 -1.23 -25.58
CA THR A 85 5.40 -0.43 -26.27
C THR A 85 6.01 0.21 -27.51
N ARG A 86 5.23 0.26 -28.60
CA ARG A 86 5.64 0.97 -29.81
C ARG A 86 5.23 2.43 -29.70
N TYR A 87 6.15 3.32 -30.05
CA TYR A 87 5.91 4.75 -29.98
C TYR A 87 6.00 5.42 -31.35
N VAL A 88 5.42 6.61 -31.41
CA VAL A 88 5.50 7.54 -32.54
C VAL A 88 5.85 8.91 -32.01
N ARG A 89 6.61 9.67 -32.79
CA ARG A 89 6.91 11.06 -32.45
C ARG A 89 5.62 11.87 -32.48
N ARG A 90 5.38 12.66 -31.43
CA ARG A 90 4.15 13.43 -31.27
C ARG A 90 3.99 14.52 -32.34
N ASP A 91 5.10 15.08 -32.81
CA ASP A 91 5.16 16.06 -33.91
C ASP A 91 4.74 15.49 -35.27
N SER A 92 4.75 14.16 -35.40
CA SER A 92 4.44 13.45 -36.62
C SER A 92 2.96 13.06 -36.71
N CYS A 93 2.21 13.25 -35.62
CA CYS A 93 0.76 13.08 -35.59
C CYS A 93 0.06 14.29 -36.23
N SER A 94 -1.00 14.03 -37.01
CA SER A 94 -1.60 14.99 -37.95
C SER A 94 -2.32 16.18 -37.31
N ASN A 95 -2.60 16.14 -36.00
CA ASN A 95 -3.38 17.18 -35.32
C ASN A 95 -2.94 17.37 -33.86
N GLN A 96 -2.96 18.61 -33.38
CA GLN A 96 -2.75 19.01 -31.99
C GLN A 96 -3.74 18.36 -31.01
N TYR A 97 -4.93 17.97 -31.48
CA TYR A 97 -5.97 17.29 -30.69
C TYR A 97 -5.98 15.76 -30.86
N CYS A 98 -4.85 15.17 -31.27
CA CYS A 98 -4.75 13.73 -31.46
C CYS A 98 -5.03 12.99 -30.13
N PRO A 99 -6.01 12.06 -30.06
CA PRO A 99 -6.32 11.32 -28.83
C PRO A 99 -5.28 10.23 -28.50
N ALA A 100 -4.08 10.28 -29.07
CA ALA A 100 -3.03 9.33 -28.74
C ALA A 100 -2.61 9.48 -27.28
N SER A 101 -2.50 8.36 -26.57
CA SER A 101 -1.93 8.35 -25.22
C SER A 101 -0.50 8.86 -25.29
N PRO A 102 -0.11 9.86 -24.47
CA PRO A 102 1.30 10.24 -24.38
C PRO A 102 2.11 9.05 -23.86
N ALA A 103 3.40 8.99 -24.20
CA ALA A 103 4.29 8.09 -23.50
C ALA A 103 4.31 8.46 -22.00
N TRP A 104 4.28 7.44 -21.16
CA TRP A 104 4.20 7.60 -19.72
C TRP A 104 4.89 6.44 -19.02
N LEU A 105 5.44 6.74 -17.85
CA LEU A 105 6.10 5.78 -16.98
C LEU A 105 5.70 6.09 -15.54
N LEU A 106 5.18 5.10 -14.83
CA LEU A 106 4.64 5.23 -13.49
C LEU A 106 5.69 5.78 -12.51
N SER A 107 6.94 5.31 -12.61
CA SER A 107 8.04 5.79 -11.75
C SER A 107 8.27 7.28 -11.90
N VAL A 108 8.31 7.81 -13.13
CA VAL A 108 8.52 9.24 -13.41
C VAL A 108 7.37 10.09 -12.85
N ASP A 109 6.12 9.70 -13.09
CA ASP A 109 4.95 10.42 -12.57
C ASP A 109 4.92 10.44 -11.03
N LEU A 110 5.24 9.31 -10.41
CA LEU A 110 5.31 9.20 -8.95
C LEU A 110 6.46 10.02 -8.39
N MET A 111 7.67 9.91 -8.92
CA MET A 111 8.83 10.71 -8.50
C MET A 111 8.53 12.20 -8.59
N LYS A 112 7.95 12.66 -9.71
CA LYS A 112 7.50 14.05 -9.88
C LYS A 112 6.56 14.49 -8.78
N SER A 113 5.56 13.66 -8.46
CA SER A 113 4.58 13.97 -7.43
C SER A 113 5.15 13.97 -6.00
N HIS A 114 6.28 13.30 -5.78
CA HIS A 114 7.05 13.33 -4.52
C HIS A 114 8.08 14.47 -4.49
N GLY A 115 8.14 15.30 -5.54
CA GLY A 115 9.00 16.48 -5.58
C GLY A 115 10.45 16.20 -6.02
N PHE A 116 10.70 15.06 -6.65
CA PHE A 116 11.98 14.78 -7.30
C PHE A 116 12.04 15.49 -8.66
N ASP A 117 13.24 15.94 -9.04
CA ASP A 117 13.45 16.55 -10.36
C ASP A 117 13.55 15.45 -11.42
N VAL A 118 12.47 15.34 -12.20
CA VAL A 118 12.37 14.44 -13.35
C VAL A 118 12.02 15.23 -14.61
N SER A 119 12.44 16.50 -14.67
CA SER A 119 12.13 17.40 -15.78
C SER A 119 12.63 16.88 -17.12
N GLU A 120 13.83 16.30 -17.15
CA GLU A 120 14.43 15.70 -18.35
C GLU A 120 13.62 14.48 -18.84
N ALA A 121 13.35 13.51 -17.94
CA ALA A 121 12.53 12.34 -18.25
C ALA A 121 11.10 12.73 -18.69
N THR A 122 10.48 13.71 -18.02
CA THR A 122 9.16 14.23 -18.39
C THR A 122 9.20 14.88 -19.79
N HIS A 123 10.27 15.61 -20.08
CA HIS A 123 10.45 16.24 -21.39
C HIS A 123 10.57 15.18 -22.48
N GLU A 124 11.41 14.17 -22.27
CA GLU A 124 11.62 13.07 -23.23
C GLU A 124 10.32 12.32 -23.51
N LEU A 125 9.65 11.80 -22.47
CA LEU A 125 8.35 11.12 -22.62
C LEU A 125 7.31 11.99 -23.33
N GLY A 126 7.30 13.30 -23.07
CA GLY A 126 6.38 14.25 -23.70
C GLY A 126 6.53 14.39 -25.22
N GLN A 127 7.67 13.99 -25.80
CA GLN A 127 7.92 14.01 -27.24
C GLN A 127 7.32 12.79 -27.97
N TRP A 128 6.85 11.79 -27.23
CA TRP A 128 6.37 10.52 -27.76
C TRP A 128 4.90 10.27 -27.42
N ALA A 129 4.23 9.50 -28.27
CA ALA A 129 2.89 8.99 -28.04
C ALA A 129 2.88 7.48 -28.31
N GLU A 130 2.07 6.74 -27.56
CA GLU A 130 1.85 5.31 -27.80
C GLU A 130 1.18 5.12 -29.18
N ALA A 131 1.67 4.15 -29.94
CA ALA A 131 1.15 3.87 -31.27
C ALA A 131 -0.27 3.28 -31.22
N GLY A 132 -1.05 3.53 -32.28
CA GLY A 132 -2.41 2.96 -32.45
C GLY A 132 -3.51 3.99 -32.63
N ALA A 133 -3.25 5.27 -32.39
CA ALA A 133 -4.19 6.33 -32.72
C ALA A 133 -4.25 6.58 -34.24
N TYR A 134 -5.47 6.73 -34.78
CA TYR A 134 -5.71 6.96 -36.21
C TYR A 134 -5.08 8.26 -36.75
N CYS A 135 -4.75 9.20 -35.87
CA CYS A 135 -4.14 10.48 -36.19
C CYS A 135 -2.61 10.44 -36.26
N CYS A 136 -1.98 9.30 -35.95
CA CYS A 136 -0.54 9.15 -36.01
C CYS A 136 -0.14 8.17 -37.13
N PRO A 137 1.07 8.31 -37.69
CA PRO A 137 1.58 7.35 -38.66
C PRO A 137 1.72 5.95 -38.03
N PRO A 138 1.81 4.88 -38.85
CA PRO A 138 2.14 3.57 -38.32
C PRO A 138 3.50 3.64 -37.59
N PRO A 139 3.66 2.89 -36.48
CA PRO A 139 4.92 2.87 -35.76
C PRO A 139 6.06 2.37 -36.65
N GLY A 140 7.27 2.90 -36.43
CA GLY A 140 8.49 2.41 -37.07
C GLY A 140 8.90 1.02 -36.57
N ASP A 141 10.10 0.60 -36.94
CA ASP A 141 10.67 -0.67 -36.45
C ASP A 141 10.81 -0.69 -34.91
N LEU A 142 10.85 -1.90 -34.35
CA LEU A 142 11.12 -2.14 -32.92
C LEU A 142 12.44 -1.46 -32.51
N GLY A 143 12.40 -0.63 -31.48
CA GLY A 143 13.55 0.16 -31.00
C GLY A 143 13.47 1.66 -31.28
N THR A 144 12.38 2.15 -31.88
CA THR A 144 12.09 3.60 -31.95
C THR A 144 11.11 3.98 -30.83
N GLY A 145 11.60 4.76 -29.85
CA GLY A 145 10.81 5.18 -28.70
C GLY A 145 11.57 6.16 -27.80
N PRO A 146 10.97 6.52 -26.64
CA PRO A 146 11.63 7.32 -25.62
C PRO A 146 12.99 6.75 -25.25
N ASP A 147 13.95 7.63 -25.01
CA ASP A 147 15.20 7.24 -24.37
C ASP A 147 14.93 6.87 -22.90
N PHE A 148 14.83 5.57 -22.64
CA PHE A 148 14.55 5.05 -21.32
C PHE A 148 15.75 5.10 -20.38
N ASP A 149 16.98 5.27 -20.90
CA ASP A 149 18.16 5.49 -20.07
C ASP A 149 18.12 6.86 -19.37
N ILE A 150 17.37 7.82 -19.93
CA ILE A 150 17.03 9.11 -19.29
C ILE A 150 15.86 8.96 -18.30
N CYS A 151 14.94 8.02 -18.56
CA CYS A 151 13.71 7.85 -17.78
C CYS A 151 13.88 6.97 -16.55
N VAL A 152 14.88 6.10 -16.54
CA VAL A 152 15.40 5.42 -15.36
C VAL A 152 16.61 6.26 -14.95
N PRO A 153 16.53 7.06 -13.87
CA PRO A 153 17.70 7.80 -13.45
C PRO A 153 18.85 6.81 -13.30
N GLU A 154 19.95 7.02 -14.03
CA GLU A 154 21.19 6.31 -13.75
C GLU A 154 21.43 6.38 -12.24
N ILE A 155 21.62 5.22 -11.64
CA ILE A 155 21.74 4.97 -10.20
C ILE A 155 23.09 5.53 -9.67
N GLU A 156 23.39 6.80 -9.96
CA GLU A 156 24.53 7.52 -9.41
C GLU A 156 24.10 8.55 -8.35
N GLY A 157 22.82 8.97 -8.35
CA GLY A 157 22.21 9.79 -7.30
C GLY A 157 21.22 8.98 -6.47
N GLY A 158 21.36 8.95 -5.15
CA GLY A 158 20.48 8.19 -4.23
C GLY A 158 18.99 8.58 -4.22
N ASP A 159 18.53 9.41 -5.16
CA ASP A 159 17.17 9.94 -5.25
C ASP A 159 16.12 8.87 -5.55
N TYR A 160 16.40 7.89 -6.43
CA TYR A 160 15.46 6.79 -6.70
C TYR A 160 15.25 5.90 -5.45
N ALA A 161 16.35 5.53 -4.79
CA ALA A 161 16.28 4.76 -3.55
C ALA A 161 15.54 5.54 -2.45
N ASP A 162 15.77 6.84 -2.33
CA ASP A 162 15.04 7.71 -1.40
C ASP A 162 13.54 7.80 -1.74
N PHE A 163 13.19 7.84 -3.03
CA PHE A 163 11.81 7.80 -3.50
C PHE A 163 11.12 6.50 -3.10
N VAL A 164 11.71 5.34 -3.41
CA VAL A 164 11.14 4.02 -3.08
C VAL A 164 11.02 3.87 -1.56
N ARG A 165 12.03 4.31 -0.82
CA ARG A 165 12.02 4.32 0.65
C ARG A 165 10.87 5.18 1.20
N GLN A 166 10.69 6.40 0.69
CA GLN A 166 9.59 7.27 1.11
C GLN A 166 8.23 6.61 0.83
N LEU A 167 8.01 6.12 -0.38
CA LEU A 167 6.77 5.46 -0.77
C LEU A 167 6.49 4.20 0.10
N THR A 168 7.54 3.45 0.43
CA THR A 168 7.47 2.30 1.34
C THR A 168 7.01 2.73 2.74
N GLU A 169 7.54 3.81 3.29
CA GLU A 169 7.11 4.34 4.59
C GLU A 169 5.64 4.79 4.57
N GLU A 170 5.17 5.39 3.47
CA GLU A 170 3.76 5.79 3.32
C GLU A 170 2.82 4.58 3.28
N VAL A 171 3.17 3.56 2.50
CA VAL A 171 2.40 2.32 2.39
C VAL A 171 2.40 1.58 3.73
N PHE A 172 3.55 1.52 4.42
CA PHE A 172 3.65 0.99 5.77
C PHE A 172 2.75 1.74 6.75
N PHE A 173 2.72 3.08 6.70
CA PHE A 173 1.88 3.90 7.59
C PHE A 173 0.41 3.51 7.50
N VAL A 174 -0.10 3.29 6.28
CA VAL A 174 -1.48 2.84 6.04
C VAL A 174 -1.69 1.41 6.56
N PHE A 175 -0.80 0.49 6.19
CA PHE A 175 -0.98 -0.93 6.53
C PHE A 175 -0.74 -1.27 7.99
N PHE A 176 0.14 -0.56 8.67
CA PHE A 176 0.42 -0.79 10.08
C PHE A 176 -0.85 -0.62 10.91
N ALA A 177 -1.76 0.28 10.54
CA ALA A 177 -3.06 0.43 11.21
C ALA A 177 -4.08 -0.67 10.88
N ASN A 178 -3.90 -1.41 9.78
CA ASN A 178 -4.85 -2.39 9.27
C ASN A 178 -4.58 -3.80 9.81
N ARG A 179 -5.21 -4.17 10.94
CA ARG A 179 -5.05 -5.48 11.59
C ARG A 179 -5.43 -6.67 10.70
N SER A 180 -6.40 -6.48 9.79
CA SER A 180 -6.82 -7.54 8.86
C SER A 180 -5.76 -7.81 7.81
N PHE A 181 -5.16 -6.76 7.24
CA PHE A 181 -4.00 -6.90 6.36
C PHE A 181 -2.81 -7.52 7.09
N LEU A 182 -2.46 -7.02 8.28
CA LEU A 182 -1.35 -7.54 9.07
C LEU A 182 -1.49 -9.03 9.37
N TYR A 183 -2.72 -9.51 9.61
CA TYR A 183 -2.99 -10.93 9.75
C TYR A 183 -2.76 -11.72 8.45
N LYS A 184 -3.26 -11.25 7.30
CA LYS A 184 -3.03 -11.89 5.99
C LYS A 184 -1.53 -11.97 5.68
N PHE A 185 -0.84 -10.84 5.79
CA PHE A 185 0.60 -10.70 5.56
C PHE A 185 1.42 -11.68 6.41
N ASN A 186 1.27 -11.63 7.73
CA ASN A 186 2.04 -12.49 8.63
C ASN A 186 1.69 -13.97 8.49
N SER A 187 0.49 -14.28 8.01
CA SER A 187 0.10 -15.66 7.78
C SER A 187 0.81 -16.29 6.59
N HIS A 188 1.00 -15.53 5.51
CA HIS A 188 1.75 -15.98 4.35
C HIS A 188 3.23 -16.18 4.70
N LEU A 189 3.85 -15.18 5.34
CA LEU A 189 5.23 -15.27 5.80
C LEU A 189 5.47 -16.42 6.77
N ALA A 190 4.53 -16.70 7.67
CA ALA A 190 4.63 -17.83 8.58
C ALA A 190 4.70 -19.17 7.85
N SER A 191 4.00 -19.30 6.72
CA SER A 191 4.12 -20.47 5.85
C SER A 191 5.55 -20.58 5.30
N TRP A 192 6.15 -19.49 4.84
CA TRP A 192 7.50 -19.51 4.29
C TRP A 192 8.55 -19.88 5.34
N VAL A 193 8.44 -19.32 6.55
CA VAL A 193 9.32 -19.68 7.68
C VAL A 193 9.22 -21.17 8.01
N LEU A 194 8.02 -21.75 8.03
CA LEU A 194 7.83 -23.18 8.32
C LEU A 194 8.49 -24.10 7.30
N HIS A 195 8.49 -23.71 6.03
CA HIS A 195 9.07 -24.49 4.93
C HIS A 195 10.55 -24.16 4.68
N SER A 196 11.06 -23.07 5.27
CA SER A 196 12.49 -22.75 5.22
C SER A 196 13.30 -23.69 6.10
N ASP A 197 14.45 -24.16 5.60
CA ASP A 197 15.43 -24.85 6.44
C ASP A 197 16.33 -23.83 7.17
N GLY A 198 15.70 -22.97 7.98
CA GLY A 198 16.37 -21.84 8.61
C GLY A 198 17.56 -22.21 9.50
N GLN A 199 17.63 -23.45 10.03
CA GLN A 199 18.80 -23.91 10.78
C GLN A 199 19.99 -24.28 9.90
N GLN A 200 19.77 -24.73 8.67
CA GLN A 200 20.85 -24.94 7.71
C GLN A 200 21.29 -23.62 7.08
N VAL A 201 20.35 -22.72 6.81
CA VAL A 201 20.64 -21.43 6.14
C VAL A 201 21.27 -20.43 7.10
N LEU A 202 20.87 -20.42 8.38
CA LEU A 202 21.37 -19.47 9.40
C LEU A 202 21.82 -20.21 10.68
N PRO A 203 22.89 -21.01 10.62
CA PRO A 203 23.34 -21.82 11.75
C PRO A 203 23.90 -20.98 12.91
N ASP A 204 24.49 -19.82 12.61
CA ASP A 204 25.24 -19.02 13.60
C ASP A 204 24.36 -18.07 14.45
N GLU A 205 23.13 -17.80 14.01
CA GLU A 205 22.26 -16.80 14.62
C GLU A 205 21.38 -17.35 15.77
N ASP A 206 21.35 -18.66 15.98
CA ASP A 206 20.55 -19.37 17.00
C ASP A 206 19.05 -18.96 17.07
N LEU A 207 18.48 -18.51 15.94
CA LEU A 207 17.11 -17.97 15.88
C LEU A 207 16.03 -19.04 15.81
N PHE A 208 16.37 -20.24 15.35
CA PHE A 208 15.40 -21.29 15.02
C PHE A 208 15.44 -22.45 16.02
N LYS A 209 14.27 -23.06 16.25
CA LYS A 209 14.12 -24.34 16.95
C LYS A 209 13.41 -25.35 16.04
N LYS A 210 13.86 -26.61 16.08
CA LYS A 210 13.20 -27.70 15.36
C LYS A 210 11.81 -27.94 15.94
N THR A 211 10.87 -28.27 15.07
CA THR A 211 9.56 -28.78 15.46
C THR A 211 9.49 -30.28 15.22
N ASN A 212 8.51 -30.96 15.84
CA ASN A 212 8.33 -32.41 15.67
C ASN A 212 7.80 -32.79 14.28
N LYS A 213 7.25 -31.81 13.55
CA LYS A 213 6.91 -31.91 12.13
C LYS A 213 8.12 -31.38 11.35
N SER A 214 8.39 -31.89 10.15
CA SER A 214 9.59 -31.61 9.34
C SER A 214 9.79 -30.14 8.93
N GLY A 215 9.97 -29.25 9.89
CA GLY A 215 10.11 -27.80 9.72
C GLY A 215 10.65 -27.13 10.98
N SER A 216 11.02 -25.86 10.85
CA SER A 216 11.60 -25.05 11.92
C SER A 216 10.68 -23.88 12.30
N THR A 217 10.77 -23.40 13.54
CA THR A 217 10.05 -22.21 14.00
C THR A 217 11.01 -21.26 14.70
N LEU A 218 10.68 -19.98 14.72
CA LEU A 218 11.48 -18.99 15.42
C LEU A 218 11.36 -19.15 16.94
N LYS A 219 12.49 -19.00 17.63
CA LYS A 219 12.53 -18.82 19.08
C LYS A 219 11.90 -17.49 19.43
N ARG A 220 11.27 -17.39 20.60
CA ARG A 220 10.66 -16.14 21.05
C ARG A 220 11.77 -15.16 21.42
N ALA A 221 11.78 -14.00 20.77
CA ALA A 221 12.62 -12.88 21.19
C ALA A 221 11.89 -12.01 22.23
N ARG A 222 12.66 -11.31 23.08
CA ARG A 222 12.10 -10.33 24.02
C ARG A 222 11.52 -9.15 23.23
N ILE A 223 10.23 -8.87 23.42
CA ILE A 223 9.59 -7.71 22.79
C ILE A 223 10.18 -6.42 23.39
N PRO A 224 10.83 -5.55 22.59
CA PRO A 224 11.40 -4.31 23.07
C PRO A 224 10.31 -3.27 23.40
N GLU A 225 10.61 -2.34 24.30
CA GLU A 225 9.64 -1.34 24.75
C GLU A 225 9.14 -0.42 23.62
N TRP A 226 10.00 -0.10 22.64
CA TRP A 226 9.59 0.70 21.49
C TRP A 226 8.49 -0.01 20.66
N ALA A 227 8.58 -1.34 20.50
CA ALA A 227 7.59 -2.12 19.76
C ALA A 227 6.27 -2.21 20.53
N LYS A 228 6.32 -2.40 21.85
CA LYS A 228 5.14 -2.33 22.72
C LYS A 228 4.44 -0.98 22.61
N ARG A 229 5.19 0.12 22.64
CA ARG A 229 4.65 1.48 22.47
C ARG A 229 3.99 1.66 21.11
N ALA A 230 4.65 1.23 20.02
CA ALA A 230 4.09 1.34 18.67
C ALA A 230 2.74 0.58 18.56
N VAL A 231 2.70 -0.65 19.05
CA VAL A 231 1.48 -1.48 19.07
C VAL A 231 0.40 -0.87 19.97
N PHE A 232 0.78 -0.30 21.10
CA PHE A 232 -0.14 0.39 22.00
C PHE A 232 -0.88 1.54 21.31
N PHE A 233 -0.15 2.39 20.57
CA PHE A 233 -0.76 3.50 19.84
C PHE A 233 -1.60 3.03 18.64
N ARG A 234 -1.12 2.01 17.91
CA ARG A 234 -1.89 1.40 16.81
C ARG A 234 -3.23 0.84 17.30
N ASP A 235 -3.19 0.07 18.39
CA ASP A 235 -4.37 -0.60 18.97
C ASP A 235 -5.17 0.31 19.92
N ARG A 236 -4.78 1.59 20.04
CA ARG A 236 -5.43 2.62 20.86
C ARG A 236 -5.64 2.22 22.32
N GLY A 237 -4.70 1.45 22.87
CA GLY A 237 -4.80 0.97 24.24
C GLY A 237 -5.98 0.01 24.49
N ARG A 238 -6.54 -0.64 23.45
CA ARG A 238 -7.69 -1.54 23.56
C ARG A 238 -7.35 -2.97 23.18
N CYS A 239 -8.10 -3.92 23.72
CA CYS A 239 -7.97 -5.31 23.31
C CYS A 239 -8.49 -5.49 21.88
N CYS A 240 -7.63 -6.00 20.98
CA CYS A 240 -7.97 -6.23 19.58
C CYS A 240 -9.09 -7.24 19.31
N LYS A 241 -9.56 -7.96 20.33
CA LYS A 241 -10.65 -8.95 20.20
C LYS A 241 -11.96 -8.47 20.81
N CYS A 242 -11.92 -7.86 21.99
CA CYS A 242 -13.12 -7.52 22.76
C CYS A 242 -13.26 -6.03 23.09
N GLU A 243 -12.38 -5.18 22.56
CA GLU A 243 -12.41 -3.72 22.71
C GLU A 243 -12.30 -3.20 24.17
N ARG A 244 -12.03 -4.10 25.12
CA ARG A 244 -11.78 -3.77 26.52
C ARG A 244 -10.63 -2.78 26.62
N ASP A 245 -10.81 -1.74 27.44
CA ASP A 245 -9.75 -0.79 27.78
C ASP A 245 -8.59 -1.51 28.49
N LEU A 246 -7.40 -1.34 27.92
CA LEU A 246 -6.10 -1.79 28.41
C LEU A 246 -5.14 -0.60 28.59
N GLY A 247 -5.65 0.64 28.46
CA GLY A 247 -4.87 1.87 28.56
C GLY A 247 -4.30 2.11 29.97
N GLY A 248 -4.85 1.42 30.97
CA GLY A 248 -4.40 1.52 32.36
C GLY A 248 -4.81 2.83 33.06
N ALA A 249 -5.42 3.77 32.34
CA ALA A 249 -5.90 5.04 32.88
C ALA A 249 -7.11 4.86 33.81
N TYR A 250 -8.00 3.91 33.49
CA TYR A 250 -9.27 3.73 34.20
C TYR A 250 -9.32 2.50 35.10
N SER A 251 -8.43 1.51 34.88
CA SER A 251 -8.38 0.30 35.69
C SER A 251 -6.98 -0.31 35.72
N PRO A 252 -6.33 -0.42 36.89
CA PRO A 252 -5.04 -1.10 37.02
C PRO A 252 -5.17 -2.64 36.94
N ILE A 253 -6.39 -3.16 36.94
CA ILE A 253 -6.69 -4.60 36.92
C ILE A 253 -6.59 -5.16 35.50
N ASN A 254 -6.98 -4.37 34.50
CA ASN A 254 -6.91 -4.76 33.09
C ASN A 254 -5.48 -4.63 32.56
N ARG A 255 -4.68 -5.69 32.74
CA ARG A 255 -3.32 -5.75 32.21
C ARG A 255 -3.33 -6.12 30.72
N VAL A 256 -2.55 -5.36 29.94
CA VAL A 256 -2.26 -5.67 28.54
C VAL A 256 -1.34 -6.89 28.44
N GLU A 257 -1.66 -7.79 27.52
CA GLU A 257 -0.78 -8.82 27.01
C GLU A 257 -0.41 -8.47 25.57
N PHE A 258 0.89 -8.39 25.27
CA PHE A 258 1.38 -8.27 23.90
C PHE A 258 1.61 -9.67 23.34
N ASP A 259 0.81 -10.07 22.37
CA ASP A 259 0.86 -11.39 21.77
C ASP A 259 1.02 -11.32 20.26
N HIS A 260 1.53 -12.40 19.67
CA HIS A 260 1.72 -12.47 18.23
C HIS A 260 0.38 -12.67 17.51
N ILE A 261 0.10 -11.91 16.44
CA ILE A 261 -1.08 -12.10 15.57
C ILE A 261 -1.08 -13.53 15.03
N VAL A 262 0.01 -13.93 14.37
CA VAL A 262 0.30 -15.30 14.00
C VAL A 262 1.27 -15.91 15.03
N PRO A 263 0.88 -16.95 15.79
CA PRO A 263 1.74 -17.56 16.81
C PRO A 263 3.07 -18.08 16.25
N LEU A 264 4.16 -17.90 17.00
CA LEU A 264 5.47 -18.49 16.68
C LEU A 264 5.43 -20.02 16.50
N ALA A 265 4.54 -20.70 17.22
CA ALA A 265 4.36 -22.15 17.14
C ALA A 265 3.89 -22.65 15.76
N ILE A 266 3.38 -21.74 14.91
CA ILE A 266 2.96 -22.03 13.54
C ILE A 266 3.72 -21.15 12.53
N GLY A 267 4.94 -20.73 12.85
CA GLY A 267 5.82 -19.99 11.92
C GLY A 267 5.76 -18.47 12.03
N GLY A 268 4.96 -17.90 12.94
CA GLY A 268 4.91 -16.45 13.11
C GLY A 268 6.27 -15.80 13.39
N LEU A 269 6.41 -14.53 13.01
CA LEU A 269 7.66 -13.77 13.08
C LEU A 269 7.76 -12.96 14.38
N ASN A 270 9.00 -12.69 14.83
CA ASN A 270 9.29 -11.72 15.90
C ASN A 270 9.36 -10.29 15.35
N ASP A 271 8.29 -9.83 14.72
CA ASP A 271 8.21 -8.50 14.10
C ASP A 271 7.08 -7.67 14.75
N VAL A 272 7.22 -6.34 14.78
CA VAL A 272 6.21 -5.44 15.37
C VAL A 272 4.88 -5.51 14.63
N THR A 273 4.90 -5.77 13.32
CA THR A 273 3.71 -5.96 12.49
C THR A 273 2.97 -7.25 12.83
N ASN A 274 3.64 -8.21 13.48
CA ASN A 274 3.04 -9.45 13.97
C ASN A 274 2.60 -9.36 15.44
N LEU A 275 2.58 -8.20 16.08
CA LEU A 275 2.13 -8.06 17.47
C LEU A 275 0.71 -7.47 17.56
N GLN A 276 -0.01 -7.76 18.65
CA GLN A 276 -1.30 -7.18 19.00
C GLN A 276 -1.51 -7.09 20.52
N MET A 277 -2.35 -6.15 20.96
CA MET A 277 -2.82 -6.04 22.33
C MET A 277 -4.01 -6.98 22.59
N LEU A 278 -3.90 -7.83 23.60
CA LEU A 278 -5.00 -8.66 24.11
C LEU A 278 -5.18 -8.45 25.62
N CYS A 279 -6.42 -8.59 26.10
CA CYS A 279 -6.65 -8.75 27.53
C CYS A 279 -6.28 -10.19 27.94
N LYS A 280 -5.97 -10.41 29.22
CA LYS A 280 -5.62 -11.74 29.76
C LYS A 280 -6.60 -12.84 29.35
N THR A 281 -7.91 -12.57 29.41
CA THR A 281 -8.94 -13.54 29.01
C THR A 281 -8.84 -13.90 27.52
N CYS A 282 -8.80 -12.89 26.64
CA CYS A 282 -8.70 -13.11 25.20
C CYS A 282 -7.38 -13.76 24.78
N ASN A 283 -6.27 -13.43 25.45
CA ASN A 283 -4.97 -14.06 25.23
C ASN A 283 -5.00 -15.55 25.61
N ASN A 284 -5.57 -15.89 26.78
CA ASN A 284 -5.75 -17.27 27.23
C ASN A 284 -6.70 -18.08 26.35
N ASP A 285 -7.69 -17.43 25.74
CA ASP A 285 -8.57 -18.02 24.75
C ASP A 285 -7.87 -18.21 23.40
N LYS A 286 -6.92 -17.36 23.02
CA LYS A 286 -6.20 -17.51 21.76
C LYS A 286 -5.20 -18.65 21.82
N ARG A 287 -4.36 -18.70 22.87
CA ARG A 287 -3.24 -19.66 22.98
C ARG A 287 -2.41 -19.67 21.67
N ALA A 288 -2.09 -20.86 21.16
CA ALA A 288 -1.39 -21.06 19.90
C ALA A 288 -2.32 -21.15 18.68
N ARG A 289 -3.61 -20.76 18.78
CA ARG A 289 -4.52 -20.79 17.65
C ARG A 289 -4.36 -19.58 16.76
N ARG A 290 -4.61 -19.79 15.47
CA ARG A 290 -4.73 -18.74 14.47
C ARG A 290 -6.14 -18.14 14.57
N ILE A 291 -6.23 -16.97 15.20
CA ILE A 291 -7.49 -16.25 15.38
C ILE A 291 -7.29 -14.87 14.76
N GLU A 292 -8.18 -14.50 13.84
CA GLU A 292 -8.19 -13.16 13.27
C GLU A 292 -8.41 -12.11 14.36
N PRO A 293 -7.67 -10.99 14.33
CA PRO A 293 -8.00 -9.82 15.13
C PRO A 293 -9.41 -9.31 14.80
N GLY A 294 -10.03 -8.62 15.76
CA GLY A 294 -11.30 -7.94 15.54
C GLY A 294 -11.21 -6.91 14.42
N ARG A 295 -12.31 -6.76 13.67
CA ARG A 295 -12.44 -5.79 12.56
C ARG A 295 -13.10 -4.48 12.99
N VAL A 296 -13.44 -4.36 14.28
CA VAL A 296 -14.11 -3.18 14.86
C VAL A 296 -13.05 -2.20 15.34
N TYR A 297 -13.09 -0.97 14.87
CA TYR A 297 -12.20 0.10 15.31
C TYR A 297 -13.02 1.22 15.93
N GLU A 298 -12.41 1.95 16.86
CA GLU A 298 -13.01 3.15 17.45
C GLU A 298 -13.19 4.24 16.37
N ARG A 299 -14.38 4.83 16.30
CA ARG A 299 -14.65 5.97 15.42
C ARG A 299 -13.83 7.18 15.87
N TRP A 300 -13.49 8.06 14.92
CA TRP A 300 -12.78 9.31 15.23
C TRP A 300 -13.63 10.29 16.06
N PHE A 301 -14.96 10.20 15.94
CA PHE A 301 -15.92 10.96 16.73
C PHE A 301 -17.17 10.09 17.00
N PRO A 302 -17.84 10.27 18.15
CA PRO A 302 -19.11 9.62 18.41
C PRO A 302 -20.17 10.12 17.43
N MET A 303 -21.08 9.23 17.04
CA MET A 303 -22.25 9.58 16.23
C MET A 303 -23.50 9.42 17.09
N THR A 304 -24.45 10.34 16.96
CA THR A 304 -25.78 10.31 17.56
C THR A 304 -26.83 9.85 16.55
N GLU A 305 -28.06 9.58 17.00
CA GLU A 305 -29.19 9.28 16.10
C GLU A 305 -29.52 10.45 15.15
N GLN A 306 -29.19 11.69 15.55
CA GLN A 306 -29.40 12.89 14.73
C GLN A 306 -28.35 13.05 13.62
N ASP A 307 -27.23 12.34 13.72
CA ASP A 307 -26.19 12.27 12.69
C ASP A 307 -26.51 11.23 11.61
N GLU A 308 -27.80 10.88 11.48
CA GLU A 308 -28.32 9.96 10.48
C GLU A 308 -27.78 10.29 9.09
N TYR A 309 -27.48 9.24 8.34
CA TYR A 309 -26.91 9.32 7.00
C TYR A 309 -27.70 10.31 6.14
N ARG A 310 -27.10 11.47 5.86
CA ARG A 310 -27.66 12.39 4.87
C ARG A 310 -27.50 11.73 3.52
N PHE A 311 -28.61 11.40 2.87
CA PHE A 311 -28.60 10.93 1.49
C PHE A 311 -27.86 11.96 0.63
N VAL A 312 -26.68 11.59 0.15
CA VAL A 312 -25.95 12.38 -0.83
C VAL A 312 -26.52 11.98 -2.19
N PRO A 313 -27.12 12.93 -2.94
CA PRO A 313 -27.66 12.62 -4.25
C PRO A 313 -26.55 12.05 -5.13
N THR A 314 -26.85 10.99 -5.87
CA THR A 314 -25.93 10.42 -6.86
C THR A 314 -25.72 11.43 -8.00
N LEU A 315 -24.59 11.32 -8.71
CA LEU A 315 -24.36 12.14 -9.91
C LEU A 315 -25.52 12.01 -10.92
N ALA A 316 -26.09 10.81 -11.05
CA ALA A 316 -27.27 10.56 -11.87
C ALA A 316 -28.48 11.38 -11.40
N SER A 317 -28.72 11.46 -10.09
CA SER A 317 -29.81 12.28 -9.54
C SER A 317 -29.58 13.79 -9.69
N VAL A 318 -28.32 14.24 -9.60
CA VAL A 318 -27.96 15.64 -9.87
C VAL A 318 -28.19 15.97 -11.35
N VAL A 319 -27.72 15.11 -12.26
CA VAL A 319 -27.89 15.30 -13.70
C VAL A 319 -29.37 15.28 -14.10
N ALA A 320 -30.17 14.37 -13.54
CA ALA A 320 -31.62 14.32 -13.79
C ALA A 320 -32.32 15.62 -13.38
N SER A 321 -31.99 16.16 -12.20
CA SER A 321 -32.55 17.43 -11.73
C SER A 321 -32.18 18.63 -12.60
N LEU A 322 -31.03 18.60 -13.28
CA LEU A 322 -30.61 19.65 -14.22
C LEU A 322 -31.30 19.53 -15.58
N THR A 323 -31.74 18.33 -15.97
CA THR A 323 -32.46 18.11 -17.24
C THR A 323 -33.96 18.42 -17.13
N GLU A 324 -34.55 18.37 -15.94
CA GLU A 324 -35.97 18.67 -15.72
C GLU A 324 -36.29 20.18 -15.77
N ASP A 325 -35.33 21.05 -15.44
CA ASP A 325 -35.49 22.52 -15.52
C ASP A 325 -35.39 23.10 -16.95
N GLY A 326 -35.06 22.29 -17.95
CA GLY A 326 -34.95 22.72 -19.36
C GLY A 326 -36.23 22.62 -20.19
N GLY A 327 -37.35 22.18 -19.60
CA GLY A 327 -38.53 21.71 -20.33
C GLY A 327 -39.89 22.33 -19.97
N GLN A 328 -39.94 23.51 -19.34
CA GLN A 328 -41.20 24.28 -19.26
C GLN A 328 -41.23 25.36 -20.34
N ASP A 329 -41.66 24.90 -21.52
CA ASP A 329 -42.15 25.73 -22.61
C ASP A 329 -43.32 26.59 -22.10
N ARG A 330 -43.13 27.91 -22.08
CA ARG A 330 -44.22 28.88 -21.80
C ARG A 330 -45.13 28.92 -23.02
N GLY A 331 -46.04 27.95 -23.09
CA GLY A 331 -47.10 27.93 -24.08
C GLY A 331 -48.05 29.12 -23.89
N ASP A 332 -48.12 29.96 -24.93
CA ASP A 332 -49.09 31.03 -25.12
C ASP A 332 -50.53 30.58 -24.79
N GLN A 333 -51.22 31.34 -23.93
CA GLN A 333 -52.67 31.30 -23.83
C GLN A 333 -53.27 32.30 -24.82
N PRO A 334 -54.21 31.89 -25.70
CA PRO A 334 -54.91 32.84 -26.55
C PRO A 334 -56.05 33.52 -25.79
N ASP A 335 -56.11 34.83 -25.98
CA ASP A 335 -57.19 35.75 -25.62
C ASP A 335 -58.56 35.23 -26.10
N GLN A 336 -59.50 34.95 -25.17
CA GLN A 336 -60.92 34.88 -25.49
C GLN A 336 -61.80 35.57 -24.44
N GLN A 337 -62.32 36.69 -24.91
CA GLN A 337 -63.37 37.59 -24.44
C GLN A 337 -64.50 36.99 -23.58
N ALA A 338 -64.96 37.83 -22.64
CA ALA A 338 -66.20 37.73 -21.89
C ALA A 338 -67.45 37.60 -22.79
N PRO A 339 -68.60 37.18 -22.23
CA PRO A 339 -69.59 38.23 -21.93
C PRO A 339 -70.45 38.03 -20.67
N HIS A 340 -70.92 39.20 -20.19
CA HIS A 340 -72.00 39.55 -19.26
C HIS A 340 -71.78 39.45 -17.75
#